data_AF-A0A496MWN1-F1
#
_entry.id   AF-A0A496MWN1-F1
#
_cell.length_a   1.000
_cell.length_b   1.000
_cell.length_c   1.000
_cell.angle_alpha   90.00
_cell.angle_beta   90.00
_cell.angle_gamma   90.00
#
_symmetry.space_group_name_H-M   'P 1'
#
loop_
_entity.id
_entity.type
_entity.pdbx_description
1 polymer ?
#
loop_
_entity_poly.entity_id
_entity_poly.type
_entity_poly.pdbx_seq_one_letter_code
_entity_poly.pdbx_strand_id
1 'polypeptide(L)'
;SSAVDHMHDWINGTERWSTAAIPSDGSYGVPEGLLFGFPTVARGGEWQIVDGLELNDFQKKRIAANAAELADEKAAVADLL
;
A
#
# COMPACT_ATOMS: atom_id res chain seq x y z
N SER A 1 2.61 -18.71 5.76
CA SER A 1 1.15 -18.56 5.94
C SER A 1 0.62 -17.22 5.41
N SER A 2 1.45 -16.32 4.85
CA SER A 2 1.10 -14.91 4.62
C SER A 2 -0.20 -14.64 3.84
N ALA A 3 -0.55 -15.44 2.84
CA ALA A 3 -1.82 -15.26 2.12
C ALA A 3 -3.05 -15.57 2.99
N VAL A 4 -2.95 -16.61 3.84
CA VAL A 4 -4.03 -16.98 4.78
C VAL A 4 -4.17 -15.91 5.86
N ASP A 5 -3.04 -15.47 6.42
CA ASP A 5 -3.02 -14.44 7.46
C ASP A 5 -3.59 -13.12 6.91
N HIS A 6 -3.24 -12.75 5.67
CA HIS A 6 -3.79 -11.59 4.99
C HIS A 6 -5.32 -11.67 4.84
N MET A 7 -5.84 -12.78 4.33
CA MET A 7 -7.29 -12.95 4.17
C MET A 7 -8.02 -12.98 5.51
N HIS A 8 -7.42 -13.63 6.52
CA HIS A 8 -7.97 -13.67 7.87
C HIS A 8 -8.10 -12.26 8.45
N ASP A 9 -7.01 -11.48 8.41
CA ASP A 9 -6.98 -10.13 8.96
C ASP A 9 -7.90 -9.17 8.19
N TRP A 10 -7.97 -9.29 6.86
CA TRP A 10 -8.88 -8.47 6.06
C TRP A 10 -10.35 -8.75 6.44
N ILE A 11 -10.76 -10.02 6.48
CA ILE A 11 -12.16 -10.40 6.72
C ILE A 11 -12.58 -10.13 8.17
N ASN A 12 -11.72 -10.48 9.13
CA ASN A 12 -12.06 -10.40 10.56
C ASN A 12 -11.66 -9.07 11.21
N GLY A 13 -10.90 -8.24 10.51
CA GLY A 13 -10.32 -7.00 11.04
C GLY A 13 -9.04 -7.24 11.85
N THR A 14 -8.18 -6.22 11.90
CA THR A 14 -6.97 -6.20 12.73
C THR A 14 -6.56 -4.76 13.04
N GLU A 15 -6.23 -4.47 14.31
CA GLU A 15 -5.61 -3.21 14.73
C GLU A 15 -4.08 -3.30 14.76
N ARG A 16 -3.52 -4.51 14.59
CA ARG A 16 -2.09 -4.69 14.42
C ARG A 16 -1.73 -4.25 13.01
N TRP A 17 -0.65 -3.48 12.88
CA TRP A 17 -0.14 -3.12 11.57
C TRP A 17 0.25 -4.36 10.78
N SER A 18 -0.31 -4.45 9.59
CA SER A 18 0.10 -5.37 8.54
C SER A 18 0.52 -4.56 7.32
N THR A 19 1.08 -5.24 6.33
CA THR A 19 1.34 -4.65 5.03
C THR A 19 0.35 -5.22 4.03
N ALA A 20 -0.43 -4.34 3.42
CA ALA A 20 -1.32 -4.67 2.32
C ALA A 20 -1.01 -3.80 1.11
N ALA A 21 -1.01 -4.42 -0.07
CA ALA A 21 -0.95 -3.69 -1.34
C ALA A 21 -2.38 -3.23 -1.70
N ILE A 22 -2.62 -1.93 -1.64
CA ILE A 22 -3.92 -1.32 -1.92
C ILE A 22 -3.76 -0.10 -2.84
N PRO A 23 -4.82 0.33 -3.54
CA PRO A 23 -4.77 1.57 -4.31
C PRO A 23 -4.39 2.74 -3.41
N SER A 24 -3.33 3.46 -3.77
CA SER A 24 -2.90 4.64 -3.03
C SER A 24 -3.95 5.75 -3.12
N ASP A 25 -4.11 6.47 -2.01
CA ASP A 25 -4.89 7.70 -1.87
C ASP A 25 -4.00 8.97 -1.88
N GLY A 26 -2.74 8.86 -2.29
CA GLY A 26 -1.75 9.93 -2.18
C GLY A 26 -0.86 9.85 -0.93
N SER A 27 -1.16 8.95 0.01
CA SER A 27 -0.42 8.78 1.25
C SER A 27 1.08 8.59 1.01
N TYR A 28 1.88 9.25 1.85
CA TYR A 28 3.34 9.15 1.86
C TYR A 28 4.03 9.54 0.54
N GLY A 29 3.34 10.31 -0.32
CA GLY A 29 3.88 10.76 -1.60
C GLY A 29 3.84 9.69 -2.71
N VAL A 30 3.08 8.62 -2.51
CA VAL A 30 2.80 7.62 -3.55
C VAL A 30 1.68 8.16 -4.45
N PRO A 31 1.79 8.08 -5.80
CA PRO A 31 0.75 8.58 -6.70
C PRO A 31 -0.60 7.87 -6.50
N GLU A 32 -1.70 8.64 -6.51
CA GLU A 32 -3.06 8.12 -6.36
C GLU A 32 -3.38 7.05 -7.43
N GLY A 33 -4.07 5.99 -7.02
CA GLY A 33 -4.45 4.89 -7.90
C GLY A 33 -3.30 3.96 -8.32
N LEU A 34 -2.10 4.13 -7.76
CA LEU A 34 -1.02 3.14 -7.85
C LEU A 34 -1.23 2.06 -6.78
N LEU A 35 -1.19 0.78 -7.16
CA LEU A 35 -1.20 -0.32 -6.19
C LEU A 35 0.16 -0.36 -5.49
N PHE A 36 0.17 -0.10 -4.19
CA PHE A 36 1.41 0.02 -3.41
C PHE A 36 1.23 -0.57 -2.01
N GLY A 37 2.31 -1.11 -1.43
CA GLY A 37 2.30 -1.67 -0.09
C GLY A 37 2.38 -0.60 0.99
N PHE A 38 1.33 -0.48 1.82
CA PHE A 38 1.27 0.49 2.92
C PHE A 38 1.24 -0.22 4.28
N PRO A 39 1.63 0.46 5.39
CA PRO A 39 1.22 0.05 6.72
C PRO A 39 -0.29 0.24 6.84
N THR A 40 -1.01 -0.84 7.14
CA THR A 40 -2.47 -0.84 7.20
C THR A 40 -3.00 -1.51 8.46
N VAL A 41 -4.25 -1.16 8.79
CA VAL A 41 -5.14 -1.89 9.70
C VAL A 41 -6.37 -2.34 8.90
N ALA A 42 -7.07 -3.38 9.34
CA ALA A 42 -8.32 -3.80 8.71
C ALA A 42 -9.52 -3.51 9.61
N ARG A 43 -10.52 -2.81 9.08
CA ARG A 43 -11.77 -2.51 9.79
C ARG A 43 -12.95 -2.67 8.84
N GLY A 44 -13.98 -3.39 9.27
CA GLY A 44 -15.21 -3.54 8.47
C GLY A 44 -15.01 -4.19 7.10
N GLY A 45 -14.00 -5.05 6.93
CA GLY A 45 -13.70 -5.67 5.63
C GLY A 45 -12.92 -4.76 4.67
N GLU A 46 -12.28 -3.71 5.17
CA GLU A 46 -11.46 -2.80 4.37
C GLU A 46 -10.08 -2.60 5.01
N TRP A 47 -9.04 -2.60 4.18
CA TRP A 47 -7.71 -2.12 4.59
C TRP A 47 -7.70 -0.60 4.61
N GLN A 48 -7.25 -0.02 5.72
CA GLN A 48 -7.10 1.41 5.93
C GLN A 48 -5.62 1.73 6.12
N ILE A 49 -5.11 2.70 5.38
CA ILE A 49 -3.73 3.18 5.57
C ILE A 49 -3.63 3.78 6.97
N VAL A 50 -2.54 3.45 7.67
CA VAL A 50 -2.25 4.11 8.94
C VAL A 50 -1.73 5.51 8.64
N ASP A 51 -2.39 6.53 9.19
CA ASP A 51 -2.04 7.93 8.99
C ASP A 51 -1.00 8.47 9.98
N GLY A 52 -0.46 9.65 9.68
CA GLY A 52 0.33 10.45 10.62
C GLY A 52 1.75 9.94 10.88
N LEU A 53 2.30 9.11 9.99
CA LEU A 53 3.67 8.62 10.14
C LEU A 53 4.67 9.64 9.61
N GLU A 54 5.58 10.05 10.49
CA GLU A 54 6.71 10.89 10.12
C GLU A 54 7.77 10.06 9.39
N LEU A 55 8.10 10.48 8.17
CA LEU A 55 9.09 9.82 7.34
C LEU A 55 10.37 10.64 7.27
N ASN A 56 11.50 9.98 7.54
CA ASN A 56 12.81 10.56 7.29
C ASN A 56 13.15 10.54 5.79
N ASP A 57 14.20 11.28 5.42
CA ASP A 57 14.60 11.43 4.01
C ASP A 57 15.01 10.11 3.36
N PHE A 58 15.58 9.18 4.13
CA PHE A 58 15.94 7.86 3.61
C PHE A 58 14.69 7.06 3.23
N GLN A 59 13.67 7.05 4.10
CA GLN A 59 12.38 6.40 3.84
C GLN A 59 11.69 7.02 2.62
N LYS A 60 11.59 8.35 2.57
CA LYS A 60 10.98 9.08 1.45
C LYS A 60 11.63 8.73 0.11
N LYS A 61 12.97 8.69 0.06
CA LYS A 61 13.73 8.33 -1.16
C LYS A 61 13.45 6.90 -1.60
N ARG A 62 13.37 5.95 -0.67
CA ARG A 62 13.09 4.54 -0.98
C ARG A 62 11.65 4.33 -1.48
N ILE A 63 10.69 5.01 -0.86
CA ILE A 63 9.28 4.98 -1.29
C ILE A 63 9.16 5.56 -2.70
N ALA A 64 9.75 6.73 -2.96
CA ALA A 64 9.72 7.37 -4.27
C ALA A 64 10.33 6.49 -5.37
N ALA A 65 11.46 5.83 -5.10
CA ALA A 65 12.08 4.91 -6.06
C ALA A 65 11.17 3.72 -6.39
N ASN A 66 10.54 3.11 -5.39
CA ASN A 66 9.61 2.00 -5.59
C ASN A 66 8.34 2.43 -6.33
N ALA A 67 7.79 3.61 -5.98
CA ALA A 67 6.62 4.15 -6.66
C ALA A 67 6.91 4.47 -8.14
N ALA A 68 8.12 4.92 -8.48
CA ALA A 68 8.54 5.13 -9.86
C ALA A 68 8.61 3.79 -10.64
N GLU A 69 9.20 2.75 -10.07
CA GLU A 69 9.25 1.41 -10.67
C GLU A 69 7.84 0.87 -10.96
N LEU A 70 6.92 0.96 -10.00
CA LEU A 70 5.54 0.52 -10.17
C LEU A 70 4.75 1.37 -11.19
N ALA A 71 5.07 2.66 -11.31
CA ALA A 71 4.48 3.52 -12.34
C ALA A 71 4.94 3.10 -13.74
N ASP A 72 6.21 2.74 -13.89
CA ASP A 72 6.76 2.21 -15.15
C ASP A 72 6.13 0.84 -15.50
N GLU A 73 5.97 -0.05 -14.51
CA GLU A 73 5.27 -1.34 -14.70
C GLU A 73 3.81 -1.13 -15.15
N LYS A 74 3.09 -0.19 -14.51
CA LYS A 74 1.72 0.17 -14.90
C LYS A 74 1.67 0.71 -16.33
N ALA A 75 2.63 1.53 -16.73
CA ALA A 75 2.72 2.07 -18.08
C ALA A 75 2.99 0.97 -19.12
N ALA A 76 3.80 -0.03 -18.77
CA ALA A 76 4.14 -1.14 -19.64
C ALA A 76 2.95 -2.06 -19.97
N VAL A 77 1.90 -2.06 -19.15
CA VAL A 77 0.66 -2.84 -19.35
C VAL A 77 -0.55 -1.96 -19.69
N ALA A 78 -0.33 -0.70 -20.03
CA ALA A 78 -1.41 0.28 -20.23
C ALA A 78 -2.35 -0.07 -21.40
N ASP A 79 -1.92 -0.92 -22.33
CA ASP A 79 -2.73 -1.44 -23.44
C ASP A 79 -3.74 -2.53 -23.03
N LEU A 80 -3.70 -2.99 -21.78
CA LEU A 80 -4.65 -3.97 -21.22
C LEU A 80 -5.82 -3.33 -20.43
N LEU A 81 -5.89 -2.00 -20.36
CA LEU A 81 -6.88 -1.21 -19.60
C LEU A 81 -7.98 -0.64 -20.51
#